data_AF-A0A846QD14-F1
#
_entry.id   AF-A0A846QD14-F1
#
_cell.length_a   1.000
_cell.length_b   1.000
_cell.length_c   1.000
_cell.angle_alpha   90.00
_cell.angle_beta   90.00
_cell.angle_gamma   90.00
#
_symmetry.space_group_name_H-M   'P 1'
#
loop_
_entity.id
_entity.type
_entity.pdbx_description
1 polymer ?
#
loop_
_entity_poly.entity_id
_entity_poly.type
_entity_poly.pdbx_seq_one_letter_code
_entity_poly.pdbx_strand_id
1 'polypeptide(L)' 'MIGEKIALIGGKLIDGTGREPLEDAVILLEAPNILNVGKRKDVDIPLDAKT' A
#
# COMPACT_ATOMS: atom_id res chain seq x y z
N MET A 1 -13.94 -2.43 -16.31
CA MET A 1 -13.14 -3.58 -15.84
C MET A 1 -12.78 -3.31 -14.40
N ILE A 2 -12.93 -4.29 -13.51
CA ILE A 2 -12.44 -4.18 -12.13
C ILE A 2 -11.00 -4.71 -12.19
N GLY A 3 -10.00 -3.88 -11.88
CA GLY A 3 -8.60 -4.31 -11.84
C GLY A 3 -8.31 -5.16 -10.61
N GLU A 4 -7.28 -6.01 -10.69
CA GLU A 4 -6.81 -6.79 -9.53
C GLU A 4 -6.22 -5.85 -8.47
N LYS A 5 -6.70 -5.96 -7.22
CA LYS A 5 -6.15 -5.22 -6.09
C LYS A 5 -4.97 -5.98 -5.49
N ILE A 6 -3.86 -5.29 -5.27
CA ILE A 6 -2.66 -5.84 -4.66
C ILE A 6 -2.29 -4.98 -3.44
N ALA A 7 -1.93 -5.61 -2.33
CA ALA A 7 -1.47 -4.96 -1.12
C ALA A 7 -0.06 -5.43 -0.76
N LEU A 8 0.92 -4.54 -0.82
CA LEU A 8 2.27 -4.81 -0.31
C LEU A 8 2.30 -4.45 1.17
N ILE A 9 2.60 -5.40 2.07
CA ILE A 9 2.36 -5.25 3.52
C ILE A 9 3.65 -5.43 4.33
N GLY A 10 3.85 -4.58 5.34
CA GLY A 10 4.83 -4.75 6.41
C GLY A 10 6.25 -4.29 6.05
N GLY A 11 6.42 -3.62 4.91
CA GLY A 11 7.71 -3.10 4.46
C GLY A 11 8.09 -1.78 5.13
N LYS A 12 9.37 -1.43 5.03
CA LYS A 12 9.86 -0.07 5.27
C LYS A 12 9.76 0.72 3.96
N LEU A 13 8.89 1.73 3.91
CA LEU A 13 8.65 2.52 2.71
C LEU A 13 9.51 3.78 2.67
N ILE A 14 10.24 3.94 1.56
CA ILE A 14 10.91 5.17 1.15
C ILE A 14 10.17 5.68 -0.09
N ASP A 15 9.40 6.75 0.05
CA ASP A 15 8.46 7.25 -0.96
C ASP A 15 9.04 8.31 -1.91
N GLY A 16 10.32 8.64 -1.74
CA GLY A 16 11.02 9.64 -2.57
C GLY A 16 10.74 11.09 -2.19
N THR A 17 9.95 11.39 -1.15
CA THR A 17 9.69 12.78 -0.73
C THR A 17 10.78 13.36 0.18
N GLY A 18 11.79 12.57 0.56
CA GLY A 18 12.85 12.95 1.49
C GLY A 18 12.43 13.03 2.97
N ARG A 19 11.22 12.55 3.31
CA ARG A 19 10.77 12.41 4.71
C ARG A 19 11.38 11.15 5.36
N GLU A 20 11.26 11.07 6.68
CA GLU A 20 11.60 9.84 7.41
C GLU A 20 10.84 8.62 6.84
N PRO A 21 11.50 7.46 6.69
CA PRO A 21 10.86 6.24 6.20
C PRO A 21 9.65 5.81 7.04
N LEU A 22 8.66 5.21 6.37
CA LEU A 22 7.49 4.66 7.03
C LEU A 22 7.70 3.17 7.34
N GLU A 23 7.81 2.82 8.63
CA GLU A 23 7.87 1.42 9.08
C GLU A 23 6.48 0.77 9.10
N ASP A 24 6.43 -0.55 8.89
CA ASP A 24 5.19 -1.35 8.79
C ASP A 24 4.17 -0.72 7.82
N ALA A 25 4.67 -0.32 6.65
CA ALA A 25 3.89 0.34 5.62
C ALA A 25 3.04 -0.66 4.82
N VAL A 26 1.93 -0.15 4.30
CA VAL A 26 1.06 -0.80 3.32
C VAL A 26 0.93 0.07 2.09
N ILE A 27 1.05 -0.56 0.92
CA ILE A 27 0.75 0.06 -0.38
C ILE A 27 -0.39 -0.75 -1.01
N LEU A 28 -1.57 -0.14 -1.13
CA LEU A 28 -2.70 -0.70 -1.86
C LEU A 28 -2.72 -0.13 -3.29
N LEU A 29 -2.76 -1.01 -4.28
CA LEU A 29 -2.74 -0.62 -5.69
C LEU A 29 -3.75 -1.42 -6.52
N GLU A 30 -4.24 -0.76 -7.55
CA GLU A 30 -4.98 -1.36 -8.67
C GLU A 30 -4.28 -0.86 -9.93
N ALA A 31 -3.44 -1.70 -10.51
CA ALA A 31 -2.49 -1.29 -11.55
C ALA A 31 -3.19 -0.54 -12.70
N PRO A 32 -2.65 0.60 -13.15
CA PRO A 32 -1.34 1.18 -12.81
C PRO A 32 -1.36 2.14 -11.60
N ASN A 33 -2.48 2.24 -10.88
CA ASN A 33 -2.70 3.29 -9.89
C ASN A 33 -2.40 2.80 -8.47
N ILE A 34 -1.75 3.66 -7.68
CA ILE A 34 -1.70 3.52 -6.23
C ILE A 34 -2.99 4.09 -5.67
N LEU A 35 -3.75 3.27 -4.94
CA LEU A 35 -5.02 3.67 -4.34
C LEU A 35 -4.82 4.27 -2.95
N ASN A 36 -3.93 3.70 -2.14
CA ASN A 36 -3.66 4.18 -0.79
C ASN A 36 -2.25 3.77 -0.31
N VAL A 37 -1.67 4.59 0.57
CA VAL A 37 -0.37 4.36 1.20
C VAL A 37 -0.45 4.82 2.66
N GLY A 38 -0.03 3.97 3.60
CA GLY A 38 -0.05 4.32 5.01
C GLY A 38 0.58 3.26 5.90
N LYS A 39 0.51 3.44 7.22
CA LYS A 39 0.88 2.38 8.16
C LYS A 39 -0.16 1.27 8.08
N ARG A 40 0.23 0.03 8.35
CA ARG A 40 -0.66 -1.14 8.31
C ARG A 40 -1.95 -0.97 9.11
N LYS A 41 -1.88 -0.31 10.27
CA LYS A 41 -3.04 -0.03 11.13
C LYS A 41 -4.01 1.03 10.59
N ASP A 42 -3.59 1.82 9.59
CA ASP A 42 -4.30 2.99 9.09
C ASP A 42 -4.83 2.77 7.65
N VAL A 43 -4.52 1.62 7.03
CA VAL A 43 -4.97 1.28 5.67
C VAL A 43 -5.98 0.14 5.73
N ASP A 44 -7.19 0.40 5.26
CA ASP A 44 -8.20 -0.64 5.04
C ASP A 44 -7.81 -1.49 3.82
N ILE A 45 -7.43 -2.74 4.07
CA ILE A 45 -7.07 -3.70 3.02
C ILE A 45 -8.31 -4.53 2.67
N PRO A 46 -8.80 -4.46 1.42
CA PRO A 46 -9.92 -5.28 0.98
C PRO A 46 -9.62 -6.78 1.09
N LEU A 47 -10.62 -7.59 1.46
CA LEU A 47 -10.47 -9.05 1.59
C LEU A 47 -10.14 -9.75 0.26
N ASP A 48 -10.46 -9.12 -0.86
CA ASP A 48 -10.17 -9.60 -2.22
C ASP A 48 -8.78 -9.16 -2.73
N ALA A 49 -8.01 -8.40 -1.94
CA ALA A 49 -6.67 -7.98 -2.34
C ALA A 49 -5.67 -9.14 -2.21
N LYS A 50 -4.84 -9.31 -3.24
CA LYS A 50 -3.67 -10.19 -3.21
C LYS A 50 -2.56 -9.55 -2.39
N THR A 51 -1.89 -10.33 -1.54
CA THR A 51 -0.82 -9.85 -0.64
C THR A 51 0.53 -10.46 -0.97
#